data_AF-A0A524N3G0-F1
#
_entry.id   AF-A0A524N3G0-F1
#
_cell.length_a   1.000
_cell.length_b   1.000
_cell.length_c   1.000
_cell.angle_alpha   90.00
_cell.angle_beta   90.00
_cell.angle_gamma   90.00
#
_symmetry.space_group_name_H-M   'P 1'
#
loop_
_entity.id
_entity.type
_entity.pdbx_description
1 polymer ?
#
loop_
_entity_poly.entity_id
_entity_poly.type
_entity_poly.pdbx_seq_one_letter_code
_entity_poly.pdbx_strand_id
1 'polypeptide(L)'
;MSSIFGKLRAGASKTAFEADKIMRIRKAEGDIAQIRKQIDTLQERLGEITYLNYVNKEPQGQDSIDYIDQLTTLEQQVIDKQEELKNLQAETFEQSEPTGASSYTSIKCSNCGQMNPSKTKFCANCGTKLA
;
A
#
# COMPACT_ATOMS: atom_id res chain seq x y z
N MET A 1 34.04 -7.50 -7.35
CA MET A 1 33.35 -8.42 -6.43
C MET A 1 32.33 -7.64 -5.58
N SER A 2 31.22 -7.22 -6.19
CA SER A 2 30.25 -6.31 -5.53
C SER A 2 28.86 -6.94 -5.36
N SER A 3 28.74 -8.27 -5.50
CA SER A 3 27.44 -8.96 -5.64
C SER A 3 26.82 -9.42 -4.31
N ILE A 4 27.59 -9.57 -3.23
CA ILE A 4 27.10 -10.14 -1.96
C ILE A 4 26.35 -9.10 -1.13
N PHE A 5 26.93 -7.91 -0.93
CA PHE A 5 26.30 -6.83 -0.16
C PHE A 5 25.01 -6.31 -0.81
N GLY A 6 24.94 -6.25 -2.14
CA GLY A 6 23.72 -5.86 -2.87
C GLY A 6 22.57 -6.84 -2.64
N LYS A 7 22.83 -8.14 -2.77
CA LYS A 7 21.84 -9.20 -2.52
C LYS A 7 21.37 -9.23 -1.06
N LEU A 8 22.28 -8.99 -0.11
CA LEU A 8 21.94 -8.90 1.32
C LEU A 8 20.96 -7.76 1.60
N ARG A 9 21.22 -6.56 1.05
CA ARG A 9 20.35 -5.39 1.21
C ARG A 9 18.98 -5.60 0.56
N ALA A 10 18.95 -6.20 -0.63
CA ALA A 10 17.72 -6.50 -1.36
C ALA A 10 16.84 -7.54 -0.62
N GLY A 11 17.45 -8.51 0.07
CA GLY A 11 16.73 -9.47 0.91
C GLY A 11 16.16 -8.83 2.19
N ALA A 12 16.90 -7.93 2.82
CA ALA A 12 16.46 -7.20 4.00
C ALA A 12 15.26 -6.27 3.71
N SER A 13 15.29 -5.54 2.58
CA SER A 13 14.19 -4.66 2.17
C SER A 13 12.92 -5.44 1.81
N LYS A 14 13.04 -6.58 1.14
CA LYS A 14 11.91 -7.47 0.87
C LYS A 14 11.28 -7.96 2.17
N THR A 15 12.09 -8.42 3.13
CA THR A 15 11.58 -8.93 4.41
C THR A 15 10.83 -7.85 5.20
N ALA A 16 11.36 -6.63 5.23
CA ALA A 16 10.70 -5.49 5.87
C ALA A 16 9.36 -5.16 5.20
N PHE A 17 9.31 -5.18 3.87
CA PHE A 17 8.09 -4.98 3.10
C PHE A 17 7.03 -6.05 3.40
N GLU A 18 7.40 -7.34 3.40
CA GLU A 18 6.45 -8.43 3.69
C GLU A 18 5.92 -8.35 5.13
N ALA A 19 6.76 -7.99 6.10
CA ALA A 19 6.35 -7.80 7.48
C ALA A 19 5.35 -6.64 7.63
N ASP A 20 5.63 -5.50 6.99
CA ASP A 20 4.75 -4.34 6.96
C ASP A 20 3.40 -4.67 6.28
N LYS A 21 3.43 -5.36 5.12
CA LYS A 21 2.24 -5.86 4.43
C LYS A 21 1.39 -6.75 5.34
N ILE A 22 2.00 -7.72 6.04
CA ILE A 22 1.29 -8.60 6.97
C ILE A 22 0.62 -7.79 8.09
N MET A 23 1.32 -6.80 8.66
CA MET A 23 0.74 -5.95 9.70
C MET A 23 -0.47 -5.16 9.20
N ARG A 24 -0.38 -4.56 8.00
CA ARG A 24 -1.49 -3.84 7.38
C ARG A 24 -2.69 -4.76 7.10
N ILE A 25 -2.44 -5.97 6.61
CA ILE A 25 -3.48 -7.00 6.42
C ILE A 25 -4.17 -7.33 7.75
N ARG A 26 -3.40 -7.63 8.80
CA ARG A 26 -3.97 -7.95 10.12
C ARG A 26 -4.80 -6.81 10.70
N LYS A 27 -4.36 -5.57 10.49
CA LYS A 27 -5.13 -4.39 10.88
C LYS A 27 -6.46 -4.32 10.12
N ALA A 28 -6.45 -4.45 8.79
CA ALA A 28 -7.67 -4.45 7.99
C ALA A 28 -8.63 -5.59 8.39
N GLU A 29 -8.12 -6.80 8.62
CA GLU A 29 -8.90 -7.94 9.12
C GLU A 29 -9.53 -7.63 10.50
N GLY A 30 -8.78 -7.01 11.41
CA GLY A 30 -9.26 -6.61 12.72
C GLY A 30 -10.35 -5.53 12.65
N ASP A 31 -10.16 -4.51 11.81
CA ASP A 31 -11.14 -3.45 11.56
C ASP A 31 -12.46 -4.06 11.02
N ILE A 32 -12.38 -4.97 10.04
CA ILE A 32 -13.55 -5.68 9.49
C ILE A 32 -14.28 -6.47 10.58
N ALA A 33 -13.55 -7.20 11.41
CA ALA A 33 -14.15 -7.99 12.49
C ALA A 33 -14.87 -7.08 13.52
N GLN A 34 -14.27 -5.94 13.85
CA GLN A 34 -14.88 -4.97 14.77
C GLN A 34 -16.15 -4.34 14.17
N ILE A 35 -16.10 -3.89 12.91
CA ILE A 35 -17.25 -3.27 12.24
C ILE A 35 -18.41 -4.26 12.12
N ARG A 36 -18.12 -5.52 11.77
CA ARG A 36 -19.15 -6.58 11.74
C ARG A 36 -19.82 -6.78 13.09
N LYS A 37 -19.06 -6.77 14.19
CA LYS A 37 -19.65 -6.84 15.54
C LYS A 37 -20.56 -5.64 15.84
N GLN A 38 -20.23 -4.45 15.33
CA GLN A 38 -21.09 -3.26 15.45
C GLN A 38 -22.38 -3.41 14.64
N ILE A 39 -22.28 -3.96 13.41
CA ILE A 39 -23.42 -4.31 12.57
C ILE A 39 -24.35 -5.28 13.31
N ASP A 40 -23.81 -6.38 13.86
CA ASP A 40 -24.60 -7.37 14.59
C ASP A 40 -25.36 -6.72 15.76
N THR A 41 -24.68 -5.87 16.53
CA THR A 41 -25.29 -5.14 17.66
C THR A 41 -26.40 -4.19 17.21
N LEU A 42 -26.22 -3.49 16.08
CA LEU A 42 -27.23 -2.60 15.53
C LEU A 42 -28.43 -3.36 14.98
N GLN A 43 -28.20 -4.50 14.33
CA GLN A 43 -29.27 -5.37 13.84
C GLN A 43 -30.12 -5.92 14.98
N GLU A 44 -29.50 -6.33 16.09
CA GLU A 44 -30.22 -6.75 17.30
C GLU A 44 -31.11 -5.62 17.84
N ARG A 45 -30.57 -4.41 18.00
CA ARG A 45 -31.34 -3.24 18.49
C ARG A 45 -32.44 -2.81 17.54
N LEU A 46 -32.16 -2.78 16.23
CA LEU A 46 -33.13 -2.44 15.21
C LEU A 46 -34.28 -3.46 15.19
N GLY A 47 -33.97 -4.74 15.34
CA GLY A 47 -34.96 -5.81 15.45
C GLY A 47 -35.85 -5.63 16.68
N GLU A 48 -35.25 -5.36 17.84
CA GLU A 48 -35.96 -5.09 19.09
C GLU A 48 -36.94 -3.91 18.97
N ILE A 49 -36.45 -2.75 18.54
CA ILE A 49 -37.29 -1.54 18.43
C ILE A 49 -38.39 -1.71 17.38
N THR A 50 -38.08 -2.36 16.25
CA THR A 50 -39.06 -2.63 15.20
C THR A 50 -40.18 -3.54 15.72
N TYR A 51 -39.82 -4.60 16.46
CA TYR A 51 -40.78 -5.52 17.06
C TYR A 51 -41.66 -4.83 18.10
N LEU A 52 -41.06 -4.06 19.01
CA LEU A 52 -41.78 -3.34 20.05
C LEU A 52 -42.77 -2.33 19.44
N ASN A 53 -42.34 -1.54 18.45
CA ASN A 53 -43.19 -0.59 17.76
C ASN A 53 -44.38 -1.31 17.09
N TYR A 54 -44.14 -2.45 16.45
CA TYR A 54 -45.21 -3.26 15.85
C TYR A 54 -46.23 -3.74 16.89
N VAL A 55 -45.77 -4.32 18.00
CA VAL A 55 -46.64 -4.83 19.08
C VAL A 55 -47.46 -3.70 19.70
N ASN A 56 -46.82 -2.56 19.94
CA ASN A 56 -47.46 -1.38 20.54
C ASN A 56 -48.32 -0.60 19.54
N LYS A 57 -48.34 -0.99 18.25
CA LYS A 57 -49.00 -0.28 17.14
C LYS A 57 -48.51 1.16 17.01
N GLU A 58 -47.27 1.40 17.39
CA GLU A 58 -46.62 2.68 17.17
C GLU A 58 -46.26 2.81 15.68
N PRO A 59 -46.42 4.01 15.10
CA PRO A 59 -45.90 4.25 13.76
C PRO A 59 -44.39 3.99 13.77
N GLN A 60 -43.84 3.46 12.68
CA GLN A 60 -42.40 3.33 12.48
C GLN A 60 -41.74 4.69 12.73
N GLY A 61 -41.07 4.83 13.88
CA GLY A 61 -40.47 6.08 14.34
C GLY A 61 -39.16 6.39 13.63
N GLN A 62 -38.70 7.64 13.78
CA GLN A 62 -37.39 8.11 13.27
C GLN A 62 -36.23 7.22 13.75
N ASP A 63 -36.33 6.67 14.97
CA ASP A 63 -35.29 5.83 15.56
C ASP A 63 -34.93 4.61 14.68
N SER A 64 -35.93 3.96 14.07
CA SER A 64 -35.67 2.83 13.16
C SER A 64 -34.89 3.28 11.92
N ILE A 65 -35.19 4.47 11.40
CA ILE A 65 -34.51 5.04 10.21
C ILE A 65 -33.07 5.39 10.56
N ASP A 66 -32.82 6.02 11.70
CA ASP A 66 -31.47 6.38 12.14
C ASP A 66 -30.58 5.15 12.33
N TYR A 67 -31.14 4.03 12.80
CA TYR A 67 -30.41 2.76 12.88
C TYR A 67 -30.16 2.14 11.51
N ILE A 68 -31.09 2.26 10.55
CA ILE A 68 -30.89 1.81 9.16
C ILE A 68 -29.79 2.63 8.48
N ASP A 69 -29.76 3.95 8.66
CA ASP A 69 -28.73 4.81 8.09
C ASP A 69 -27.34 4.50 8.69
N GLN A 70 -27.27 4.22 9.99
CA GLN A 70 -26.03 3.75 10.62
C GLN A 70 -25.60 2.38 10.09
N LEU A 71 -26.54 1.45 9.95
CA LEU A 71 -26.27 0.10 9.43
C LEU A 71 -25.70 0.16 8.01
N THR A 72 -26.34 0.90 7.12
CA THR A 72 -25.88 1.06 5.73
C THR A 72 -24.50 1.72 5.65
N THR A 73 -24.22 2.69 6.53
CA THR A 73 -22.88 3.30 6.63
C THR A 73 -21.82 2.28 7.04
N LEU A 74 -22.07 1.45 8.05
CA LEU A 74 -21.12 0.42 8.49
C LEU A 74 -20.95 -0.68 7.44
N GLU A 75 -22.01 -1.08 6.75
CA GLU A 75 -21.94 -2.02 5.63
C GLU A 75 -21.04 -1.50 4.52
N GLN A 76 -21.15 -0.22 4.17
CA GLN A 76 -20.25 0.42 3.22
C GLN A 76 -18.79 0.40 3.70
N GLN A 77 -18.54 0.68 4.98
CA GLN A 77 -17.19 0.60 5.54
C GLN A 77 -16.60 -0.82 5.47
N VAL A 78 -17.41 -1.87 5.63
CA VAL A 78 -16.96 -3.26 5.43
C VAL A 78 -16.54 -3.49 3.98
N ILE A 79 -17.34 -3.01 3.02
CA ILE A 79 -17.03 -3.15 1.59
C ILE A 79 -15.69 -2.45 1.28
N ASP A 80 -15.53 -1.21 1.71
CA ASP A 80 -14.31 -0.44 1.48
C ASP A 80 -13.07 -1.12 2.10
N LYS A 81 -13.22 -1.66 3.32
CA LYS A 81 -12.15 -2.40 4.01
C LYS A 81 -11.83 -3.74 3.34
N GLN A 82 -12.81 -4.41 2.77
CA GLN A 82 -12.59 -5.63 2.00
C GLN A 82 -11.83 -5.35 0.70
N GLU A 83 -12.11 -4.22 0.06
CA GLU A 83 -11.34 -3.75 -1.10
C GLU A 83 -9.90 -3.38 -0.71
N GLU A 84 -9.71 -2.65 0.40
CA GLU A 84 -8.38 -2.36 0.96
C GLU A 84 -7.59 -3.66 1.22
N LEU A 85 -8.21 -4.65 1.87
CA LEU A 85 -7.61 -5.94 2.15
C LEU A 85 -7.18 -6.67 0.87
N LYS A 86 -8.04 -6.67 -0.16
CA LYS A 86 -7.73 -7.26 -1.47
C LYS A 86 -6.54 -6.57 -2.13
N ASN A 87 -6.49 -5.24 -2.08
CA ASN A 87 -5.38 -4.45 -2.63
C ASN A 87 -4.06 -4.74 -1.90
N LEU A 88 -4.09 -4.79 -0.56
CA LEU A 88 -2.92 -5.16 0.25
C LEU A 88 -2.44 -6.58 -0.08
N GLN A 89 -3.34 -7.54 -0.24
CA GLN A 89 -3.00 -8.90 -0.62
C GLN A 89 -2.33 -8.97 -2.00
N ALA A 90 -2.76 -8.15 -2.95
CA ALA A 90 -2.19 -8.04 -4.29
C ALA A 90 -0.86 -7.27 -4.35
N GLU A 91 -0.48 -6.55 -3.30
CA GLU A 91 0.76 -5.75 -3.27
C GLU A 91 2.00 -6.63 -3.44
N THR A 92 2.83 -6.34 -4.43
CA THR A 92 4.06 -7.08 -4.71
C THR A 92 5.28 -6.21 -4.42
N PHE A 93 6.37 -6.85 -3.99
CA PHE A 93 7.62 -6.15 -3.76
C PHE A 93 8.30 -5.82 -5.10
N GLU A 94 8.16 -4.58 -5.56
CA GLU A 94 8.96 -4.06 -6.67
C GLU A 94 10.28 -3.52 -6.13
N GLN A 95 11.37 -4.24 -6.41
CA GLN A 95 12.70 -3.64 -6.29
C GLN A 95 12.81 -2.57 -7.37
N SER A 96 12.55 -1.32 -7.01
CA SER A 96 13.20 -0.22 -7.71
C SER A 96 14.69 -0.37 -7.44
N GLU A 97 15.37 -1.09 -8.34
CA GLU A 97 16.79 -0.85 -8.51
C GLU A 97 16.97 0.66 -8.65
N PRO A 98 17.95 1.28 -8.00
CA PRO A 98 18.41 2.57 -8.44
C PRO A 98 19.03 2.33 -9.81
N THR A 99 18.20 2.27 -10.86
CA THR A 99 18.61 2.57 -12.21
C THR A 99 18.94 4.05 -12.21
N GLY A 100 20.09 4.37 -11.63
CA GLY A 100 20.92 5.49 -12.03
C GLY A 100 21.38 5.29 -13.46
N ALA A 101 20.46 5.04 -14.40
CA ALA A 101 20.62 5.36 -15.80
C ALA A 101 20.47 6.87 -15.93
N SER A 102 21.40 7.60 -15.31
CA SER A 102 21.71 8.91 -15.86
C SER A 102 22.20 8.64 -17.28
N SER A 103 21.45 9.16 -18.24
CA SER A 103 21.92 9.32 -19.62
C SER A 103 23.14 10.24 -19.60
N TYR A 104 24.28 9.71 -19.18
CA TYR A 104 25.57 10.32 -19.40
C TYR A 104 25.95 9.96 -20.82
N THR A 105 25.79 10.92 -21.72
CA THR A 105 26.48 10.89 -23.00
C THR A 105 27.95 10.57 -22.70
N SER A 106 28.49 9.51 -23.27
CA SER A 106 29.90 9.14 -23.10
C SER A 106 30.74 9.75 -24.22
N ILE A 107 31.87 10.35 -23.89
CA ILE A 107 32.85 10.88 -24.84
C ILE A 107 34.05 9.93 -24.99
N LYS A 108 34.45 9.66 -26.23
CA LYS A 108 35.64 8.85 -26.52
C LYS A 108 36.90 9.71 -26.51
N CYS A 109 37.94 9.26 -25.82
CA CYS A 109 39.23 9.93 -25.80
C CYS A 109 39.96 9.78 -27.16
N SER A 110 40.35 10.89 -27.78
CA SER A 110 41.06 10.88 -29.06
C SER A 110 42.49 10.36 -28.99
N ASN A 111 43.11 10.32 -27.80
CA ASN A 111 44.50 9.88 -27.63
C ASN A 111 44.60 8.37 -27.33
N CYS A 112 43.82 7.86 -26.37
CA CYS A 112 43.91 6.45 -25.95
C CYS A 112 42.65 5.62 -26.26
N GLY A 113 41.59 6.23 -26.82
CA GLY A 113 40.35 5.54 -27.16
C GLY A 113 39.40 5.25 -25.98
N GLN A 114 39.77 5.57 -24.74
CA GLN A 114 38.95 5.31 -23.55
C GLN A 114 37.62 6.06 -23.60
N MET A 115 36.53 5.37 -23.28
CA MET A 115 35.21 5.99 -23.10
C MET A 115 35.13 6.62 -21.70
N ASN A 116 34.88 7.93 -21.65
CA ASN A 116 34.77 8.71 -20.42
C ASN A 116 33.38 9.38 -20.35
N PRO A 117 32.85 9.70 -19.17
CA PRO A 117 31.61 10.47 -19.05
C PRO A 117 31.75 11.88 -19.65
N SER A 118 30.72 12.41 -20.35
CA SER A 118 30.78 13.74 -21.00
C SER A 118 31.14 14.92 -20.08
N LYS A 119 30.95 14.78 -18.76
CA LYS A 119 31.27 15.81 -17.77
C LYS A 119 32.74 15.80 -17.30
N THR A 120 33.56 14.85 -17.75
CA THR A 120 34.97 14.77 -17.34
C THR A 120 35.86 15.68 -18.17
N LYS A 121 36.61 16.59 -17.52
CA LYS A 121 37.57 17.49 -18.18
C LYS A 121 38.80 16.78 -18.73
N PHE A 122 39.20 15.67 -18.11
CA PHE A 122 40.39 14.89 -18.47
C PHE A 122 40.08 13.40 -18.56
N CYS A 123 40.80 12.70 -19.43
CA CYS A 123 40.71 11.26 -19.59
C CYS A 123 41.22 10.54 -18.34
N ALA A 124 40.41 9.65 -17.78
CA ALA A 124 40.79 8.87 -16.60
C ALA A 124 41.95 7.88 -16.85
N ASN A 125 42.24 7.54 -18.12
CA ASN A 125 43.30 6.60 -18.48
C ASN A 125 44.63 7.29 -18.81
N CYS A 126 44.60 8.37 -19.59
CA CYS A 126 45.81 9.00 -20.13
C CYS A 126 45.97 10.49 -19.79
N GLY A 127 45.05 11.08 -19.03
CA GLY A 127 45.10 12.49 -18.62
C GLY A 127 44.83 13.51 -19.72
N THR A 128 44.59 13.08 -20.96
CA THR A 128 44.30 13.99 -22.09
C THR A 128 42.98 14.73 -21.87
N LYS A 129 42.97 16.04 -22.11
CA LYS A 129 41.78 16.90 -21.98
C LYS A 129 40.70 16.50 -22.99
N LEU A 130 39.44 16.34 -22.54
CA LEU A 130 38.33 15.80 -23.34
C LEU A 130 37.28 16.84 -23.74
N ALA A 131 37.38 18.06 -23.22
CA ALA A 131 36.63 19.26 -23.62
C ALA A 131 37.44 20.51 -23.25
#